data_AF-A0A2S9F6Q5-F1
#
_entry.id   AF-A0A2S9F6Q5-F1
#
_cell.length_a   1.000
_cell.length_b   1.000
_cell.length_c   1.000
_cell.angle_alpha   90.00
_cell.angle_beta   90.00
_cell.angle_gamma   90.00
#
_symmetry.space_group_name_H-M   'P 1'
#
loop_
_entity.id
_entity.type
_entity.pdbx_description
1 polymer ?
#
loop_
_entity_poly.entity_id
_entity_poly.type
_entity_poly.pdbx_seq_one_letter_code
_entity_poly.pdbx_strand_id
1 'polypeptide(L)'
;MSEGRGPDGGSRATVLVLSGPSAVGKSTVVRCLRERVPDLHFSVSVTTRAPRPGEVDGVDYTFVTAGQFQQLIDDGALLEWAEIHGGLHR
;
A
#
# COMPACT_ATOMS: atom_id res chain seq x y z
N MET A 1 -28.46 -3.10 11.14
CA MET A 1 -27.68 -2.01 10.51
C MET A 1 -27.85 -2.18 9.01
N SER A 2 -28.40 -1.18 8.33
CA SER A 2 -28.81 -1.25 6.93
C SER A 2 -27.62 -0.95 6.02
N GLU A 3 -27.30 -1.86 5.10
CA GLU A 3 -26.29 -1.63 4.07
C GLU A 3 -26.78 -0.60 3.06
N GLY A 4 -25.97 0.44 2.81
CA GLY A 4 -26.28 1.50 1.87
C GLY A 4 -26.06 1.03 0.44
N ARG A 5 -27.15 0.68 -0.26
CA ARG A 5 -27.13 0.39 -1.70
C ARG A 5 -26.87 1.67 -2.48
N GLY A 6 -25.78 1.70 -3.26
CA GLY A 6 -25.51 2.77 -4.22
C GLY A 6 -26.50 2.76 -5.39
N PRO A 7 -26.63 3.87 -6.14
CA PRO A 7 -27.64 4.04 -7.21
C PRO A 7 -27.49 3.05 -8.39
N ASP A 8 -26.33 2.39 -8.54
CA ASP A 8 -26.01 1.63 -9.77
C ASP A 8 -26.08 0.10 -9.61
N GLY A 9 -26.68 -0.42 -8.53
CA GLY A 9 -26.91 -1.87 -8.37
C GLY A 9 -25.66 -2.75 -8.20
N GLY A 10 -24.46 -2.20 -8.35
CA GLY A 10 -23.20 -2.83 -7.95
C GLY A 10 -22.93 -2.66 -6.46
N SER A 11 -22.39 -3.70 -5.83
CA SER A 11 -21.82 -3.60 -4.48
C SER A 11 -20.78 -2.46 -4.45
N ARG A 12 -20.96 -1.49 -3.55
CA ARG A 12 -19.98 -0.42 -3.35
C ARG A 12 -18.75 -1.04 -2.69
N ALA A 13 -17.65 -1.13 -3.44
CA ALA A 13 -16.35 -1.47 -2.86
C ALA A 13 -15.97 -0.42 -1.81
N THR A 14 -15.70 -0.87 -0.59
CA THR A 14 -15.30 0.01 0.51
C THR A 14 -13.79 0.09 0.55
N VAL A 15 -13.24 1.31 0.53
CA VAL A 15 -11.81 1.55 0.74
C VAL A 15 -11.55 1.75 2.23
N LEU A 16 -10.64 0.96 2.78
CA LEU A 16 -10.17 1.09 4.16
C LEU A 16 -8.76 1.67 4.18
N VAL A 17 -8.56 2.75 4.92
CA VAL A 17 -7.24 3.36 5.14
C VAL A 17 -6.79 3.07 6.58
N LEU A 18 -5.67 2.37 6.73
CA LEU A 18 -5.05 2.11 8.03
C LEU A 18 -3.86 3.06 8.23
N SER A 19 -4.01 4.03 9.13
CA SER A 19 -2.99 5.04 9.41
C SER A 19 -2.47 4.97 10.86
N GLY A 20 -1.27 5.49 11.09
CA GLY A 20 -0.62 5.51 12.40
C GLY A 20 0.90 5.64 12.30
N PRO A 21 1.63 5.94 13.39
CA PRO A 21 3.08 6.12 13.39
C PRO A 21 3.85 4.91 12.88
N SER A 22 5.12 5.10 12.50
CA SER A 22 6.01 3.99 12.18
C SER A 22 6.12 3.02 13.38
N ALA A 23 6.32 1.73 13.10
CA ALA A 23 6.46 0.64 14.09
C ALA A 23 5.27 0.34 15.02
N VAL A 24 4.10 1.02 14.88
CA VAL A 24 2.89 0.71 15.68
C VAL A 24 2.23 -0.65 15.35
N GLY A 25 2.74 -1.38 14.36
CA GLY A 25 2.23 -2.71 13.98
C GLY A 25 1.20 -2.74 12.85
N LYS A 26 1.09 -1.68 12.04
CA LYS A 26 0.16 -1.63 10.88
C LYS A 26 0.34 -2.82 9.92
N SER A 27 1.58 -3.17 9.58
CA SER A 27 1.87 -4.32 8.70
C SER A 27 1.38 -5.64 9.28
N THR A 28 1.45 -5.81 10.61
CA THR A 28 0.90 -6.99 11.30
C THR A 28 -0.62 -7.07 11.14
N VAL A 29 -1.32 -5.94 11.30
CA VAL A 29 -2.78 -5.87 11.10
C VAL A 29 -3.14 -6.20 9.65
N VAL A 30 -2.44 -5.62 8.67
CA VAL A 30 -2.63 -5.91 7.23
C VAL A 30 -2.45 -7.40 6.94
N ARG A 31 -1.39 -8.02 7.47
CA ARG A 31 -1.13 -9.46 7.31
C ARG A 31 -2.29 -10.30 7.82
N CYS A 32 -2.75 -10.03 9.04
CA CYS A 32 -3.90 -10.73 9.63
C CYS A 32 -5.19 -10.52 8.84
N LEU A 33 -5.41 -9.33 8.28
CA LEU A 33 -6.58 -9.04 7.44
C LEU A 33 -6.56 -9.84 6.13
N ARG A 34 -5.40 -9.91 5.45
CA ARG A 34 -5.23 -10.70 4.23
C ARG A 34 -5.48 -12.19 4.45
N GLU A 35 -5.14 -12.72 5.63
CA GLU A 35 -5.42 -14.12 5.99
C GLU A 35 -6.90 -14.40 6.27
N ARG A 36 -7.63 -13.41 6.81
CA ARG A 36 -9.00 -13.59 7.32
C ARG A 36 -10.10 -13.11 6.38
N VAL A 37 -9.75 -12.29 5.39
CA VAL A 37 -10.69 -11.69 4.43
C VAL A 37 -10.25 -12.10 3.02
N PRO A 38 -10.80 -13.22 2.48
CA PRO A 38 -10.36 -13.78 1.20
C PRO A 38 -10.45 -12.81 0.02
N ASP A 39 -11.45 -11.93 0.03
CA ASP A 39 -11.71 -10.97 -1.05
C ASP A 39 -11.05 -9.59 -0.80
N LEU A 40 -10.10 -9.51 0.14
CA LEU A 40 -9.38 -8.27 0.41
C LEU A 40 -8.29 -8.04 -0.64
N HIS A 41 -8.48 -6.99 -1.44
CA HIS A 41 -7.44 -6.45 -2.29
C HIS A 41 -6.57 -5.46 -1.49
N PHE A 42 -5.28 -5.77 -1.37
CA PHE A 42 -4.30 -4.87 -0.76
C PHE A 42 -3.62 -4.03 -1.85
N SER A 43 -3.60 -2.71 -1.66
CA SER A 43 -2.88 -1.79 -2.55
C SER A 43 -1.38 -1.87 -2.26
N VAL A 44 -0.62 -2.50 -3.16
CA VAL A 44 0.84 -2.60 -3.04
C VAL A 44 1.47 -1.26 -3.44
N SER A 45 2.22 -0.66 -2.53
CA SER A 45 2.91 0.62 -2.77
C SER A 45 4.19 0.42 -3.58
N VAL A 46 4.63 1.47 -4.27
CA VAL A 46 5.92 1.51 -4.98
C VAL A 46 6.99 2.13 -4.07
N THR A 47 8.23 1.66 -4.13
CA THR A 47 9.34 2.23 -3.36
C THR A 47 10.68 2.17 -4.09
N THR A 48 11.57 3.12 -3.78
CA THR A 48 12.94 3.18 -4.34
C THR A 48 14.00 2.57 -3.44
N ARG A 49 13.67 2.22 -2.19
CA ARG A 49 14.60 1.53 -1.31
C ARG A 49 14.81 0.09 -1.77
N ALA A 50 15.95 -0.49 -1.43
CA ALA A 50 16.15 -1.93 -1.62
C ALA A 50 15.19 -2.77 -0.75
N PRO A 51 14.79 -3.96 -1.23
CA PRO A 51 14.05 -4.92 -0.41
C PRO A 51 14.90 -5.36 0.79
N ARG A 52 14.25 -5.52 1.94
CA ARG A 52 14.85 -6.13 3.14
C ARG A 52 14.78 -7.66 3.02
N PRO A 53 15.60 -8.40 3.79
CA PRO A 53 15.50 -9.86 3.80
C PRO A 53 14.09 -10.33 4.11
N GLY A 54 13.53 -11.17 3.23
CA GLY A 54 12.19 -11.73 3.34
C GLY A 54 11.08 -10.92 2.66
N GLU A 55 11.34 -9.71 2.18
CA GLU A 55 10.37 -8.97 1.36
C GLU A 55 10.33 -9.49 -0.08
N VAL A 56 9.15 -9.49 -0.67
CA VAL A 56 8.88 -10.01 -2.01
C VAL A 56 8.33 -8.89 -2.90
N ASP A 57 8.95 -8.73 -4.08
CA ASP A 57 8.52 -7.77 -5.10
C ASP A 57 7.10 -8.07 -5.60
N GLY A 58 6.29 -7.03 -5.74
CA GLY A 58 4.88 -7.11 -6.11
C GLY A 58 3.95 -7.63 -5.00
N VAL A 59 4.48 -7.98 -3.83
CA VAL A 59 3.70 -8.43 -2.67
C VAL A 59 3.77 -7.43 -1.51
N ASP A 60 4.98 -7.08 -1.09
CA ASP A 60 5.20 -6.12 0.00
C ASP A 60 5.29 -4.69 -0.53
N TYR A 61 6.06 -4.54 -1.61
CA TYR A 61 6.20 -3.33 -2.41
C TYR A 61 6.51 -3.73 -3.85
N THR A 62 6.25 -2.80 -4.79
CA THR A 62 6.93 -2.83 -6.09
C THR A 62 8.23 -2.05 -5.95
N PHE A 63 9.36 -2.75 -6.05
CA PHE A 63 10.68 -2.15 -5.90
C PHE A 63 11.17 -1.64 -7.25
N VAL A 64 11.37 -0.34 -7.36
CA VAL A 64 11.77 0.32 -8.61
C VAL A 64 13.00 1.19 -8.41
N THR A 65 13.69 1.50 -9.50
CA THR A 65 14.76 2.51 -9.49
C THR A 65 14.19 3.91 -9.30
N ALA A 66 15.04 4.85 -8.89
CA ALA A 66 14.66 6.27 -8.78
C ALA A 66 14.12 6.83 -10.10
N GLY A 67 14.72 6.47 -11.24
CA GLY A 67 14.25 6.90 -12.57
C GLY A 67 12.87 6.35 -12.93
N GLN A 68 12.60 5.07 -12.62
CA GLN A 68 11.27 4.47 -12.81
C GLN A 68 10.23 5.11 -11.88
N PHE A 69 10.59 5.42 -10.63
CA PHE A 69 9.70 6.11 -9.71
C PHE A 69 9.34 7.50 -10.24
N GLN A 70 10.32 8.24 -10.76
CA GLN A 70 10.09 9.54 -11.37
C GLN A 70 9.14 9.44 -12.57
N GLN A 71 9.32 8.43 -13.44
CA GLN A 71 8.40 8.20 -14.57
C GLN A 71 6.96 7.96 -14.10
N LEU A 72 6.75 7.22 -13.00
CA LEU A 72 5.42 7.01 -12.43
C LEU A 72 4.79 8.30 -11.89
N ILE A 73 5.58 9.22 -11.36
CA ILE A 73 5.12 10.56 -10.96
C ILE A 73 4.72 11.34 -12.22
N ASP A 74 5.59 11.39 -13.22
CA ASP A 74 5.40 12.17 -14.44
C ASP A 74 4.18 11.70 -15.24
N ASP A 75 3.90 10.40 -15.23
CA ASP A 75 2.73 9.78 -15.87
C ASP A 75 1.43 9.91 -15.04
N GLY A 76 1.49 10.48 -13.84
CA GLY A 76 0.34 10.58 -12.94
C GLY A 76 -0.17 9.21 -12.46
N ALA A 77 0.70 8.21 -12.41
CA ALA A 77 0.34 6.81 -12.11
C ALA A 77 0.21 6.51 -10.61
N LEU A 78 0.55 7.46 -9.73
CA LEU A 78 0.50 7.32 -8.27
C LEU A 78 -0.60 8.23 -7.69
N LEU A 79 -1.45 7.66 -6.82
CA LEU A 79 -2.47 8.43 -6.08
C LEU A 79 -1.83 9.42 -5.11
N GLU A 80 -0.77 8.99 -4.42
CA GLU A 80 0.03 9.80 -3.51
C GLU A 80 1.49 9.32 -3.49
N TRP A 81 2.41 10.23 -3.17
CA TRP A 81 3.81 9.93 -2.94
C TRP A 81 4.44 10.95 -1.99
N ALA A 82 5.53 10.54 -1.34
CA ALA A 82 6.31 11.41 -0.49
C ALA A 82 7.78 10.98 -0.53
N GLU A 83 8.68 11.96 -0.42
CA GLU A 83 10.09 11.66 -0.21
C GLU A 83 10.32 11.36 1.28
N ILE A 84 10.84 10.17 1.56
CA ILE A 84 11.26 9.79 2.91
C ILE A 84 12.78 9.95 2.97
N HIS A 85 13.25 11.10 3.48
CA HIS A 85 14.68 11.36 3.65
C HIS A 85 15.34 10.33 4.60
N GLY A 86 16.55 9.87 4.26
CA GLY A 86 17.31 8.84 4.96
C GLY A 86 18.10 9.28 6.19
N GLY A 87 18.26 8.36 7.16
CA GLY A 87 19.20 8.40 8.31
C GLY A 87 18.52 8.07 9.66
N LEU A 88 19.08 7.33 10.64
CA LEU A 88 20.43 6.83 10.91
C LEU A 88 20.46 5.28 10.91
N HIS A 89 21.36 4.68 10.14
CA HIS A 89 22.05 3.49 10.63
C HIS A 89 23.28 4.00 11.37
N ARG A 90 23.26 3.95 12.71
CA ARG A 90 24.47 3.86 13.53
C ARG A 90 24.64 2.43 13.95
#